data_AF-A0AA95FAM1-F1
#
_entry.id   AF-A0AA95FAM1-F1
#
_cell.length_a   1.000
_cell.length_b   1.000
_cell.length_c   1.000
_cell.angle_alpha   90.00
_cell.angle_beta   90.00
_cell.angle_gamma   90.00
#
_symmetry.space_group_name_H-M   'P 1'
#
loop_
_entity.id
_entity.type
_entity.pdbx_description
1 polymer ?
#
loop_
_entity_poly.entity_id
_entity_poly.type
_entity_poly.pdbx_seq_one_letter_code
_entity_poly.pdbx_strand_id
1 'polypeptide(L)'
;MYSFMLAESGSSDQFWNWFLATREVGRALTAVEEAAGGLRALVAASEWHADGVRALHDLLRGLQSRAETTMGELHVRAWELSRMGEA
;
A
#
# COMPACT_ATOMS: atom_id res chain seq x y z
N MET A 1 15.29 16.43 -20.74
CA MET A 1 14.34 17.19 -19.88
C MET A 1 13.05 17.36 -20.65
N TYR A 2 12.06 16.48 -20.40
CA TYR A 2 10.71 16.65 -20.95
C TYR A 2 9.94 17.59 -20.02
N SER A 3 9.72 18.81 -20.51
CA SER A 3 8.82 19.79 -19.92
C SER A 3 7.41 19.41 -20.35
N PHE A 4 6.59 18.97 -19.39
CA PHE A 4 5.16 18.79 -19.61
C PHE A 4 4.55 20.19 -19.71
N MET A 5 4.23 20.62 -20.94
CA MET A 5 3.35 21.76 -21.14
C MET A 5 2.06 21.49 -20.37
N LEU A 6 1.62 22.48 -19.58
CA LEU A 6 0.25 22.55 -19.07
C LEU A 6 -0.70 22.33 -20.25
N ALA A 7 -1.31 21.16 -20.33
CA ALA A 7 -2.43 20.93 -21.22
C ALA A 7 -3.64 21.60 -20.56
N GLU A 8 -4.07 22.71 -21.17
CA GLU A 8 -5.34 23.37 -20.93
C GLU A 8 -6.47 22.33 -20.84
N SER A 9 -7.29 22.44 -19.78
CA SER A 9 -8.46 21.61 -19.46
C SER A 9 -8.18 20.12 -19.21
N GLY A 10 -8.12 19.74 -17.92
CA GLY A 10 -8.24 18.33 -17.56
C GLY A 10 -9.59 17.80 -18.05
N SER A 11 -9.57 16.87 -19.03
CA SER A 11 -10.81 16.27 -19.53
C SER A 11 -11.51 15.50 -18.40
N SER A 12 -12.83 15.33 -18.49
CA SER A 12 -13.59 14.53 -17.51
C SER A 12 -13.00 13.14 -17.29
N ASP A 13 -12.34 12.57 -18.30
CA ASP A 13 -11.63 11.29 -18.20
C ASP A 13 -10.40 11.36 -17.29
N GLN A 14 -9.64 12.47 -17.30
CA GLN A 14 -8.50 12.64 -16.40
C GLN A 14 -8.94 12.73 -14.94
N PHE A 15 -10.03 13.47 -14.68
CA PHE A 15 -10.62 13.56 -13.35
C PHE A 15 -11.19 12.22 -12.89
N TRP A 16 -11.86 11.49 -13.78
CA TRP A 16 -12.39 10.16 -13.50
C TRP A 16 -11.27 9.14 -13.22
N ASN A 17 -10.19 9.16 -14.01
CA ASN A 17 -9.02 8.31 -13.79
C ASN A 17 -8.33 8.61 -12.46
N TRP A 18 -8.20 9.89 -12.08
CA TRP A 18 -7.68 10.30 -10.77
C TRP A 18 -8.55 9.79 -9.62
N PHE A 19 -9.86 9.93 -9.74
CA PHE A 19 -10.82 9.44 -8.73
C PHE A 19 -10.73 7.92 -8.56
N LEU A 20 -10.69 7.17 -9.66
CA LEU A 20 -10.51 5.71 -9.63
C LEU A 20 -9.17 5.32 -9.02
N ALA A 21 -8.07 5.98 -9.39
CA ALA A 21 -6.76 5.72 -8.82
C ALA A 21 -6.75 5.95 -7.29
N THR A 22 -7.34 7.05 -6.83
CA THR A 22 -7.46 7.35 -5.40
C THR A 22 -8.25 6.28 -4.65
N ARG A 23 -9.38 5.85 -5.22
CA ARG A 23 -10.21 4.79 -4.63
C ARG A 23 -9.47 3.45 -4.55
N GLU A 24 -8.80 3.04 -5.62
CA GLU A 24 -8.09 1.76 -5.65
C GLU A 24 -6.86 1.76 -4.75
N VAL A 25 -6.12 2.88 -4.66
CA VAL A 25 -5.03 3.05 -3.68
C VAL A 25 -5.55 2.95 -2.25
N GLY A 26 -6.69 3.60 -1.94
CA GLY A 26 -7.33 3.48 -0.63
C GLY A 26 -7.73 2.05 -0.27
N ARG A 27 -8.32 1.31 -1.24
CA ARG A 27 -8.66 -0.11 -1.07
C ARG A 27 -7.43 -0.99 -0.83
N ALA A 28 -6.37 -0.75 -1.59
CA ALA A 28 -5.12 -1.47 -1.42
C ALA A 28 -4.52 -1.21 -0.03
N LEU A 29 -4.57 0.04 0.44
CA LEU A 29 -4.08 0.41 1.78
C LEU A 29 -4.83 -0.35 2.87
N THR A 30 -6.17 -0.33 2.86
CA THR A 30 -6.99 -1.06 3.82
C THR A 30 -6.69 -2.56 3.82
N ALA A 31 -6.58 -3.18 2.65
CA ALA A 31 -6.28 -4.60 2.54
C ALA A 31 -4.90 -4.96 3.13
N VAL A 32 -3.89 -4.12 2.89
CA VAL A 32 -2.54 -4.33 3.44
C VAL A 32 -2.51 -4.10 4.94
N GLU A 33 -3.25 -3.12 5.46
CA GLU A 33 -3.38 -2.87 6.90
C GLU A 33 -4.03 -4.05 7.64
N GLU A 34 -5.12 -4.60 7.10
CA GLU A 34 -5.78 -5.79 7.65
C GLU A 34 -4.85 -7.01 7.64
N ALA A 35 -4.16 -7.25 6.53
CA ALA A 35 -3.19 -8.34 6.43
C ALA A 35 -2.04 -8.17 7.43
N ALA A 36 -1.48 -6.97 7.58
CA ALA A 36 -0.44 -6.67 8.56
C ALA A 36 -0.95 -6.85 10.01
N GLY A 37 -2.20 -6.48 10.29
CA GLY A 37 -2.87 -6.75 11.57
C GLY A 37 -2.94 -8.25 11.88
N GLY A 38 -3.41 -9.06 10.93
CA GLY A 38 -3.47 -10.52 11.06
C GLY A 38 -2.10 -11.16 11.26
N LEU A 39 -1.10 -10.73 10.51
CA LEU A 39 0.28 -11.22 10.64
C LEU A 39 0.86 -10.91 12.03
N ARG A 40 0.67 -9.69 12.54
CA ARG A 40 1.12 -9.31 13.90
C ARG A 40 0.48 -10.18 14.98
N ALA A 41 -0.81 -10.47 14.87
CA ALA A 41 -1.52 -11.33 15.81
C ALA A 41 -0.96 -12.77 15.78
N LEU A 42 -0.68 -13.31 14.60
CA LEU A 42 -0.10 -14.65 14.43
C LEU A 42 1.34 -14.73 14.99
N VAL A 43 2.15 -13.70 14.74
CA VAL A 43 3.52 -13.59 15.27
C VAL A 43 3.52 -13.56 16.81
N ALA A 44 2.58 -12.84 17.41
CA ALA A 44 2.48 -12.70 18.86
C ALA A 44 1.91 -13.95 19.57
N ALA A 45 1.01 -14.69 18.92
CA ALA A 45 0.27 -15.78 19.56
C ALA A 45 1.01 -17.14 19.63
N SER A 46 2.12 -17.32 18.91
CA SER A 46 2.75 -18.65 18.82
C SER A 46 3.98 -18.76 19.72
N GLU A 47 4.04 -19.80 20.56
CA GLU A 47 5.26 -20.17 21.29
C GLU A 47 6.23 -20.86 20.31
N TRP A 48 7.22 -20.10 19.81
CA TRP A 48 8.15 -20.50 18.72
C TRP A 48 9.24 -21.51 19.13
N HIS A 49 8.88 -22.59 19.82
CA HIS A 49 9.85 -23.54 20.39
C HIS A 49 10.25 -24.71 19.48
N ALA A 50 9.50 -24.99 18.41
CA ALA A 50 9.82 -26.06 17.44
C ALA A 50 10.35 -25.51 16.11
N ASP A 51 11.27 -26.21 15.46
CA ASP A 51 11.96 -25.72 14.24
C ASP A 51 11.01 -25.45 13.06
N GLY A 52 9.94 -26.25 12.90
CA GLY A 52 8.90 -25.98 11.89
C GLY A 52 8.10 -24.71 12.18
N VAL A 53 7.99 -24.34 13.45
CA VAL A 53 7.31 -23.14 13.92
C VAL A 53 8.23 -21.93 13.72
N ARG A 54 9.56 -22.07 13.89
CA ARG A 54 10.55 -21.04 13.51
C ARG A 54 10.57 -20.73 12.01
N ALA A 55 10.52 -21.74 11.14
CA ALA A 55 10.45 -21.50 9.69
C ALA A 55 9.18 -20.74 9.30
N LEU A 56 8.04 -21.06 9.94
CA LEU A 56 6.80 -20.31 9.78
C LEU A 56 6.91 -18.87 10.29
N HIS A 57 7.55 -18.67 11.46
CA HIS A 57 7.82 -17.34 12.01
C HIS A 57 8.61 -16.47 11.05
N ASP A 58 9.68 -17.01 10.45
CA ASP A 58 10.53 -16.27 9.52
C ASP A 58 9.78 -15.90 8.24
N LEU A 59 8.92 -16.79 7.74
CA LEU A 59 8.00 -16.48 6.63
C LEU A 59 7.01 -15.37 7.01
N LEU A 60 6.41 -15.43 8.19
CA LEU A 60 5.47 -14.41 8.67
C LEU A 60 6.16 -13.05 8.82
N ARG A 61 7.38 -13.00 9.35
CA ARG A 61 8.19 -11.77 9.42
C ARG A 61 8.54 -11.22 8.05
N GLY A 62 8.88 -12.10 7.10
CA GLY A 62 9.13 -11.70 5.71
C GLY A 62 7.89 -11.10 5.05
N LEU A 63 6.72 -11.71 5.28
CA LEU A 63 5.44 -11.16 4.80
C LEU A 63 5.12 -9.82 5.45
N GLN A 64 5.35 -9.68 6.76
CA GLN A 64 5.13 -8.42 7.48
C GLN A 64 6.02 -7.31 6.91
N SER A 65 7.32 -7.57 6.74
CA SER A 65 8.24 -6.59 6.17
C SER A 65 7.82 -6.14 4.76
N ARG A 66 7.39 -7.08 3.91
CA ARG A 66 6.87 -6.76 2.57
C ARG A 66 5.58 -5.95 2.61
N ALA A 67 4.69 -6.25 3.54
CA ALA A 67 3.46 -5.49 3.74
C ALA A 67 3.77 -4.05 4.17
N GLU A 68 4.72 -3.85 5.08
CA GLU A 68 5.18 -2.53 5.51
C GLU A 68 5.81 -1.73 4.36
N THR A 69 6.66 -2.37 3.53
CA THR A 69 7.20 -1.73 2.32
C THR A 69 6.09 -1.33 1.34
N THR A 70 5.16 -2.24 1.06
CA THR A 70 4.03 -1.99 0.15
C THR A 70 3.16 -0.85 0.67
N MET A 71 2.92 -0.79 1.98
CA MET A 71 2.16 0.29 2.62
C MET A 71 2.86 1.64 2.45
N GLY A 72 4.18 1.69 2.61
CA GLY A 72 4.98 2.90 2.34
C GLY A 72 4.87 3.38 0.90
N GLU A 73 4.97 2.47 -0.08
CA GLU A 73 4.80 2.79 -1.50
C GLU A 73 3.39 3.32 -1.80
N LEU A 74 2.36 2.68 -1.25
CA LEU A 74 0.97 3.13 -1.40
C LEU A 74 0.74 4.50 -0.76
N HIS A 75 1.38 4.79 0.38
CA HIS A 75 1.29 6.11 1.02
C HIS A 75 1.93 7.21 0.17
N VAL A 76 3.06 6.92 -0.48
CA VAL A 76 3.67 7.84 -1.45
C VAL A 76 2.72 8.08 -2.63
N ARG A 77 2.09 7.04 -3.17
CA ARG A 77 1.11 7.18 -4.26
C ARG A 77 -0.14 7.95 -3.84
N ALA A 78 -0.62 7.73 -2.62
CA ALA A 78 -1.74 8.50 -2.07
C ALA A 78 -1.37 9.98 -1.95
N TRP A 79 -0.17 10.31 -1.47
CA TRP A 79 0.31 11.68 -1.38
C TRP A 79 0.45 12.36 -2.76
N GLU A 80 0.99 11.65 -3.75
CA GLU A 80 1.08 12.15 -5.13
C GLU A 80 -0.32 12.46 -5.70
N LEU A 81 -1.28 11.56 -5.47
CA LEU A 81 -2.67 11.75 -5.90
C LEU A 81 -3.33 12.92 -5.18
N SER A 82 -3.11 13.12 -3.88
CA SER A 82 -3.63 14.27 -3.15
C SER A 82 -3.14 15.58 -3.75
N ARG A 83 -1.86 15.69 -4.11
CA ARG A 83 -1.32 16.89 -4.75
C ARG A 83 -1.84 17.15 -6.18
N MET A 84 -2.25 16.10 -6.90
CA MET A 84 -2.88 16.24 -8.21
C MET A 84 -4.33 16.73 -8.14
N GLY A 85 -5.04 16.46 -7.03
CA GLY A 85 -6.41 16.94 -6.81
C GLY A 85 -6.49 18.39 -6.31
N GLU A 86 -5.38 18.95 -5.82
CA GLU A 86 -5.26 20.35 -5.36
C GLU A 86 -4.82 21.32 -6.47
N ALA A 87 -4.39 20.82 -7.63
CA ALA A 87 -3.92 21.58 -8.79
C ALA A 87 -5.04 21.84 -9.80
#